data_AF-A0A1W6AJA3-F1
#
_entry.id   AF-A0A1W6AJA3-F1
#
_cell.length_a   1.000
_cell.length_b   1.000
_cell.length_c   1.000
_cell.angle_alpha   90.00
_cell.angle_beta   90.00
_cell.angle_gamma   90.00
#
_symmetry.space_group_name_H-M   'P 1'
#
loop_
_entity.id
_entity.type
_entity.pdbx_description
1 polymer ?
#
loop_
_entity_poly.entity_id
_entity_poly.type
_entity_poly.pdbx_seq_one_letter_code
_entity_poly.pdbx_strand_id
1 'polypeptide(L)'
;MDYNYLIYICLAISLILMIIGIVYTRTKSTSHFGAIDIFISVGSILSLILAGLLIYYNIAEINSENTAKIKQFKEVVKYNESKRNDLLSDTFGLPTEKMLIEEQSNYYKVTTNTGIYKITFDYNSEKQITKIKENIQITSTTPK
;
A
#
# COMPACT_ATOMS: atom_id res chain seq x y z
N MET A 1 11.96 6.05 19.71
CA MET A 1 12.20 6.92 18.54
C MET A 1 12.04 6.07 17.31
N ASP A 2 11.18 6.47 16.38
CA ASP A 2 10.99 5.74 15.12
C ASP A 2 12.31 5.65 14.35
N TYR A 3 12.58 4.48 13.77
CA TYR A 3 13.78 4.23 12.96
C TYR A 3 13.98 5.28 11.87
N ASN A 4 12.87 5.72 11.25
CA ASN A 4 12.83 6.83 10.29
C ASN A 4 13.42 8.13 10.84
N TYR A 5 13.17 8.45 12.11
CA TYR A 5 13.68 9.67 12.75
C TYR A 5 15.21 9.63 12.91
N LEU A 6 15.76 8.45 13.23
CA LEU A 6 17.21 8.24 13.31
C LEU A 6 17.87 8.43 11.94
N ILE A 7 17.23 7.95 10.87
CA ILE A 7 17.72 8.11 9.49
C ILE A 7 17.76 9.58 9.08
N TYR A 8 16.71 10.35 9.40
CA TYR A 8 16.71 11.79 9.11
C TYR A 8 17.82 12.54 9.87
N ILE A 9 18.07 12.18 11.13
CA ILE A 9 19.18 12.75 11.92
C ILE A 9 20.53 12.40 11.28
N CYS A 10 20.75 11.14 10.90
CA CYS A 10 21.99 10.73 10.24
C CYS A 10 22.20 11.44 8.90
N LEU A 11 21.15 11.63 8.10
CA LEU A 11 21.22 12.38 6.85
C LEU A 11 21.55 13.85 7.09
N ALA A 12 20.91 14.48 8.08
CA ALA A 12 21.19 15.87 8.44
C ALA A 12 22.65 16.05 8.89
N ILE A 13 23.17 15.16 9.75
CA ILE A 13 24.57 15.19 10.20
C ILE A 13 25.52 15.00 9.01
N SER A 14 25.26 14.03 8.12
CA SER A 14 26.09 13.78 6.94
C SER A 14 26.14 14.99 6.01
N LEU A 15 25.00 15.67 5.81
CA LEU A 15 24.90 16.87 4.98
C LEU A 15 25.64 18.07 5.59
N ILE A 16 25.56 18.25 6.92
CA ILE A 16 26.34 19.26 7.65
C ILE A 16 27.84 19.00 7.51
N LEU A 17 28.28 17.75 7.70
CA LEU A 17 29.69 17.37 7.55
C LEU A 17 30.20 17.57 6.13
N MET A 18 29.38 17.27 5.12
CA MET A 18 29.70 17.54 3.72
C MET A 18 29.89 19.04 3.45
N ILE A 19 28.97 19.89 3.94
CA ILE A 19 29.09 21.36 3.77
C ILE A 19 30.37 21.87 4.42
N ILE A 20 30.67 21.42 5.64
CA ILE A 20 31.91 21.78 6.35
C ILE A 20 33.14 21.36 5.52
N GLY A 21 33.16 20.14 4.98
CA GLY A 21 34.24 19.65 4.12
C GLY A 21 34.42 20.47 2.84
N ILE A 22 33.33 20.85 2.16
CA ILE A 22 33.35 21.67 0.94
C ILE A 22 33.86 23.08 1.23
N VAL A 23 33.37 23.72 2.31
CA VAL A 23 33.80 25.06 2.70
C VAL A 23 35.30 25.04 3.06
N TYR A 24 35.72 24.07 3.87
CA TYR A 24 37.11 23.94 4.30
C TYR A 24 38.09 23.74 3.13
N THR A 25 37.73 22.90 2.15
CA THR A 25 38.56 22.68 0.94
C THR A 25 38.62 23.91 0.03
N ARG A 26 37.55 24.71 -0.05
CA ARG A 26 37.50 25.96 -0.83
C ARG A 26 38.30 27.11 -0.21
N THR A 27 38.37 27.18 1.13
CA THR A 27 39.08 28.26 1.84
C THR A 27 40.60 28.05 1.95
N LYS A 28 41.10 26.84 1.69
CA LYS A 28 42.53 26.52 1.84
C LYS A 28 43.29 26.77 0.53
N SER A 29 44.15 27.79 0.52
CA SER A 29 45.12 28.02 -0.56
C SER A 29 46.41 27.25 -0.27
N THR A 30 46.85 26.42 -1.24
CA THR A 30 48.19 25.83 -1.44
C THR A 30 48.60 24.45 -0.85
N SER A 31 49.03 23.61 -1.82
CA SER A 31 50.22 22.74 -1.98
C SER A 31 50.55 21.51 -1.14
N HIS A 32 49.96 21.24 0.04
CA HIS A 32 50.18 19.95 0.71
C HIS A 32 48.92 19.38 1.38
N PHE A 33 48.51 18.18 0.95
CA PHE A 33 47.47 17.38 1.60
C PHE A 33 48.03 16.85 2.94
N GLY A 34 47.56 17.41 4.05
CA GLY A 34 47.84 16.88 5.38
C GLY A 34 46.94 15.69 5.71
N ALA A 35 47.33 14.86 6.67
CA ALA A 35 46.52 13.71 7.12
C ALA A 35 45.07 14.09 7.45
N ILE A 36 44.85 15.27 8.03
CA ILE A 36 43.53 15.81 8.39
C ILE A 36 42.64 16.00 7.14
N ASP A 37 43.22 16.43 6.01
CA ASP A 37 42.47 16.65 4.76
C ASP A 37 42.02 15.30 4.15
N ILE A 38 42.83 14.24 4.34
CA ILE A 38 42.49 12.86 3.94
C ILE A 38 41.38 12.31 4.84
N PHE A 39 41.43 12.53 6.15
CA PHE A 39 40.36 12.10 7.06
C PHE A 39 39.01 12.76 6.77
N ILE A 40 38.99 14.06 6.45
CA ILE A 40 37.75 14.77 6.12
C ILE A 40 37.17 14.26 4.78
N SER A 41 38.01 14.08 3.77
CA SER A 41 37.57 13.60 2.45
C SER A 41 37.11 12.13 2.48
N VAL A 42 37.88 11.24 3.11
CA VAL A 42 37.51 9.83 3.24
C VAL A 42 36.30 9.65 4.17
N GLY A 43 36.22 10.41 5.26
CA GLY A 43 35.10 10.39 6.19
C GLY A 43 33.78 10.84 5.55
N SER A 44 33.82 11.87 4.70
CA SER A 44 32.64 12.35 3.96
C SER A 44 32.17 11.36 2.88
N ILE A 45 33.10 10.64 2.24
CA ILE A 45 32.74 9.57 1.29
C ILE A 45 32.11 8.38 2.02
N LEU A 46 32.69 7.95 3.14
CA LEU A 46 32.14 6.87 3.97
C LEU A 46 30.74 7.23 4.52
N SER A 47 30.53 8.47 4.96
CA SER A 47 29.22 8.91 5.46
C SER A 47 28.15 8.91 4.37
N LEU A 48 28.52 9.20 3.12
CA LEU A 48 27.60 9.11 1.98
C LEU A 48 27.24 7.68 1.62
N ILE A 49 28.22 6.77 1.63
CA ILE A 49 27.98 5.35 1.36
C ILE A 49 27.03 4.76 2.42
N LEU A 50 27.29 5.03 3.71
CA LEU A 50 26.44 4.56 4.80
C LEU A 50 25.03 5.14 4.73
N ALA A 51 24.88 6.44 4.43
CA ALA A 51 23.58 7.08 4.24
C ALA A 51 22.81 6.48 3.05
N GLY A 52 23.49 6.22 1.93
CA GLY A 52 22.89 5.60 0.75
C GLY A 52 22.42 4.17 1.01
N LEU A 53 23.21 3.37 1.73
CA LEU A 53 22.82 2.01 2.14
C LEU A 53 21.60 2.03 3.07
N LEU A 54 21.57 2.94 4.06
CA LEU A 54 20.41 3.08 4.94
C LEU A 54 19.15 3.46 4.17
N ILE A 55 19.24 4.42 3.24
CA ILE A 55 18.11 4.79 2.38
C ILE A 55 17.64 3.59 1.55
N TYR A 56 18.56 2.85 0.94
CA TYR A 56 18.24 1.69 0.11
C TYR A 56 17.47 0.61 0.89
N TYR A 57 17.94 0.24 2.08
CA TYR A 57 17.28 -0.76 2.92
C TYR A 57 15.87 -0.33 3.34
N ASN A 58 15.65 0.93 3.71
CA ASN A 58 14.32 1.43 4.04
C ASN A 58 13.36 1.40 2.85
N ILE A 59 13.83 1.85 1.68
CA ILE A 59 13.00 1.82 0.46
C ILE A 59 12.64 0.37 0.12
N ALA A 60 13.59 -0.56 0.24
CA ALA A 60 13.34 -1.98 -0.01
C ALA A 60 12.32 -2.56 0.98
N GLU A 61 12.42 -2.23 2.26
CA GLU A 61 11.50 -2.67 3.31
C GLU A 61 10.08 -2.13 3.10
N ILE A 62 9.93 -0.81 2.87
CA ILE A 62 8.65 -0.17 2.58
C ILE A 62 8.01 -0.78 1.32
N ASN A 63 8.81 -1.00 0.27
CA ASN A 63 8.32 -1.61 -0.97
C ASN A 63 7.88 -3.07 -0.75
N SER A 64 8.60 -3.83 0.06
CA SER A 64 8.25 -5.20 0.42
C SER A 64 6.92 -5.24 1.19
N GLU A 65 6.76 -4.40 2.22
CA GLU A 65 5.52 -4.30 2.98
C GLU A 65 4.33 -3.90 2.10
N ASN A 66 4.50 -2.90 1.25
CA ASN A 66 3.46 -2.45 0.34
C ASN A 66 3.08 -3.55 -0.65
N THR A 67 4.07 -4.28 -1.18
CA THR A 67 3.82 -5.41 -2.07
C THR A 67 3.04 -6.52 -1.38
N ALA A 68 3.39 -6.84 -0.13
CA ALA A 68 2.67 -7.82 0.68
C ALA A 68 1.22 -7.38 0.95
N LYS A 69 1.00 -6.11 1.33
CA LYS A 69 -0.34 -5.53 1.54
C LYS A 69 -1.19 -5.56 0.28
N ILE A 70 -0.62 -5.21 -0.87
CA ILE A 70 -1.31 -5.28 -2.17
C ILE A 70 -1.69 -6.72 -2.52
N LYS A 71 -0.78 -7.67 -2.29
CA LYS A 71 -1.05 -9.10 -2.55
C LYS A 71 -2.20 -9.61 -1.68
N GLN A 72 -2.17 -9.33 -0.38
CA GLN A 72 -3.24 -9.69 0.55
C GLN A 72 -4.58 -9.06 0.12
N PHE A 73 -4.58 -7.77 -0.21
CA PHE A 73 -5.79 -7.10 -0.70
C PHE A 73 -6.35 -7.77 -1.97
N LYS A 74 -5.49 -8.12 -2.92
CA LYS A 74 -5.89 -8.81 -4.15
C LYS A 74 -6.49 -10.19 -3.86
N GLU A 75 -5.94 -10.92 -2.90
CA GLU A 75 -6.48 -12.21 -2.45
C GLU A 75 -7.86 -12.06 -1.81
N VAL A 76 -8.05 -11.05 -0.94
CA VAL A 76 -9.35 -10.74 -0.32
C VAL A 76 -10.39 -10.33 -1.37
N VAL A 77 -10.02 -9.50 -2.35
CA VAL A 77 -10.92 -9.10 -3.44
C VAL A 77 -11.37 -10.32 -4.25
N LYS A 78 -10.42 -11.19 -4.62
CA LYS A 78 -10.72 -12.42 -5.36
C LYS A 78 -11.62 -13.36 -4.56
N TYR A 79 -11.34 -13.53 -3.27
CA TYR A 79 -12.17 -14.34 -2.37
C TYR A 79 -13.60 -13.77 -2.30
N ASN A 80 -13.73 -12.47 -2.08
CA ASN A 80 -15.02 -11.80 -1.96
C ASN A 80 -15.83 -11.88 -3.25
N GLU A 81 -15.19 -11.72 -4.42
CA GLU A 81 -15.87 -11.86 -5.69
C GLU A 81 -16.44 -13.27 -5.88
N SER A 82 -15.63 -14.32 -5.61
CA SER A 82 -16.09 -15.71 -5.69
C SER A 82 -17.22 -15.96 -4.70
N LYS A 83 -17.03 -15.60 -3.44
CA LYS A 83 -18.00 -15.88 -2.37
C LYS A 83 -19.31 -15.12 -2.57
N ARG A 84 -19.25 -13.88 -3.06
CA ARG A 84 -20.42 -13.10 -3.46
C ARG A 84 -21.20 -13.82 -4.55
N ASN A 85 -20.52 -14.25 -5.61
CA ASN A 85 -21.16 -14.91 -6.74
C ASN A 85 -21.82 -16.23 -6.31
N ASP A 86 -21.15 -17.03 -5.46
CA ASP A 86 -21.72 -18.25 -4.90
C ASP A 86 -23.00 -17.95 -4.09
N LEU A 87 -22.92 -17.00 -3.14
CA LEU A 87 -24.06 -16.63 -2.30
C LEU A 87 -25.24 -16.07 -3.10
N LEU A 88 -24.99 -15.27 -4.14
CA LEU A 88 -26.03 -14.73 -5.00
C LEU A 88 -26.65 -15.84 -5.86
N SER A 89 -25.82 -16.72 -6.43
CA SER A 89 -26.29 -17.86 -7.21
C SER A 89 -27.17 -18.78 -6.37
N ASP A 90 -26.75 -19.10 -5.14
CA ASP A 90 -27.53 -19.91 -4.20
C ASP A 90 -28.84 -19.22 -3.80
N THR A 91 -28.83 -17.89 -3.59
CA THR A 91 -30.00 -17.13 -3.16
C THR A 91 -31.06 -17.00 -4.25
N PHE A 92 -30.63 -16.80 -5.50
CA PHE A 92 -31.54 -16.55 -6.62
C PHE A 92 -31.78 -17.79 -7.49
N GLY A 93 -31.05 -18.89 -7.26
CA GLY A 93 -31.14 -20.11 -8.06
C GLY A 93 -30.76 -19.90 -9.53
N LEU A 94 -29.97 -18.87 -9.81
CA LEU A 94 -29.59 -18.44 -11.15
C LEU A 94 -28.07 -18.30 -11.22
N PRO A 95 -27.46 -18.64 -12.36
CA PRO A 95 -26.04 -18.39 -12.55
C PRO A 95 -25.78 -16.88 -12.60
N THR A 96 -24.65 -16.44 -12.04
CA THR A 96 -24.35 -15.02 -11.83
C THR A 96 -24.27 -14.23 -13.14
N GLU A 97 -23.96 -14.87 -14.27
CA GLU A 97 -23.93 -14.22 -15.59
C GLU A 97 -25.32 -13.75 -16.06
N LYS A 98 -26.39 -14.29 -15.47
CA LYS A 98 -27.76 -13.83 -15.72
C LYS A 98 -28.21 -12.71 -14.77
N MET A 99 -27.31 -12.23 -13.92
CA MET A 99 -27.55 -11.13 -12.99
C MET A 99 -26.73 -9.92 -13.38
N LEU A 100 -27.32 -8.73 -13.27
CA LEU A 100 -26.58 -7.48 -13.30
C LEU A 100 -26.29 -7.05 -11.87
N ILE A 101 -25.01 -7.01 -11.49
CA ILE A 101 -24.56 -6.64 -10.15
C ILE A 101 -23.89 -5.27 -10.23
N GLU A 102 -24.48 -4.28 -9.56
CA GLU A 102 -23.93 -2.93 -9.46
C GLU A 102 -23.56 -2.64 -8.01
N GLU A 103 -22.30 -2.24 -7.78
CA GLU A 103 -21.86 -1.81 -6.46
C GLU A 103 -22.35 -0.38 -6.17
N GLN A 104 -22.96 -0.19 -5.01
CA GLN A 104 -23.35 1.10 -4.46
C GLN A 104 -22.58 1.29 -3.14
N SER A 105 -22.52 2.53 -2.63
CA SER A 105 -21.68 2.87 -1.48
C SER A 105 -21.86 1.97 -0.24
N ASN A 106 -23.07 1.43 -0.03
CA ASN A 106 -23.41 0.63 1.15
C ASN A 106 -24.11 -0.71 0.83
N TYR A 107 -24.32 -1.04 -0.45
CA TYR A 107 -25.06 -2.24 -0.84
C TYR A 107 -24.76 -2.62 -2.29
N TYR A 108 -25.12 -3.84 -2.68
CA TYR A 108 -25.11 -4.28 -4.06
C TYR A 108 -26.53 -4.27 -4.61
N LYS A 109 -26.73 -3.61 -5.75
CA LYS A 109 -27.97 -3.70 -6.51
C LYS A 109 -27.84 -4.88 -7.46
N VAL A 110 -28.68 -5.88 -7.26
CA VAL A 110 -28.70 -7.11 -8.06
C VAL A 110 -29.99 -7.13 -8.86
N THR A 111 -29.88 -7.05 -10.18
CA THR A 111 -31.02 -7.15 -11.09
C THR A 111 -31.05 -8.55 -11.69
N THR A 112 -32.20 -9.20 -11.58
CA THR A 112 -32.49 -10.52 -12.15
C THR A 112 -33.71 -10.43 -13.05
N ASN A 113 -34.09 -11.52 -13.71
CA ASN A 113 -35.34 -11.63 -14.45
C ASN A 113 -36.61 -11.49 -13.55
N THR A 114 -36.49 -11.72 -12.24
CA THR A 114 -37.61 -11.65 -11.28
C THR A 114 -37.76 -10.29 -10.59
N GLY A 115 -36.75 -9.43 -10.72
CA GLY A 115 -36.78 -8.08 -10.16
C GLY A 115 -35.41 -7.55 -9.77
N ILE A 116 -35.44 -6.43 -9.06
CA ILE A 116 -34.25 -5.70 -8.57
C ILE A 116 -34.19 -5.84 -7.05
N TYR A 117 -33.03 -6.22 -6.55
CA TYR A 117 -32.76 -6.51 -5.16
C TYR A 117 -31.63 -5.64 -4.63
N LYS A 118 -31.73 -5.25 -3.36
CA LYS A 118 -30.67 -4.64 -2.57
C LYS A 118 -30.10 -5.69 -1.63
N ILE A 119 -28.83 -6.01 -1.84
CA ILE A 119 -28.09 -7.03 -1.09
C ILE A 119 -27.02 -6.35 -0.24
N THR A 120 -26.94 -6.71 1.03
CA THR A 120 -25.81 -6.36 1.89
C THR A 120 -25.15 -7.63 2.42
N PHE A 121 -23.83 -7.57 2.65
CA PHE A 121 -23.04 -8.71 3.11
C PHE A 121 -22.48 -8.43 4.51
N ASP A 122 -22.35 -9.49 5.30
CA ASP A 122 -21.57 -9.47 6.54
C ASP A 122 -20.11 -9.81 6.24
N TYR A 123 -19.20 -9.06 6.86
CA TYR A 123 -17.75 -9.22 6.69
C TYR A 123 -17.10 -9.68 8.01
N ASN A 124 -16.10 -10.55 7.92
CA ASN A 124 -15.26 -10.89 9.08
C ASN A 124 -14.21 -9.80 9.35
N SER A 125 -13.36 -10.01 10.36
CA SER A 125 -12.26 -9.10 10.72
C SER A 125 -11.23 -8.88 9.60
N GLU A 126 -11.15 -9.80 8.64
CA GLU A 126 -10.26 -9.73 7.47
C GLU A 126 -10.95 -9.08 6.26
N LYS A 127 -12.13 -8.48 6.44
CA LYS A 127 -12.97 -7.91 5.38
C LYS A 127 -13.38 -8.92 4.31
N GLN A 128 -13.46 -10.19 4.67
CA GLN A 128 -13.97 -11.25 3.79
C GLN A 128 -15.49 -11.40 3.97
N ILE A 129 -16.22 -11.57 2.86
CA ILE A 129 -17.65 -11.83 2.87
C ILE A 129 -17.91 -13.19 3.51
N THR A 130 -18.82 -13.23 4.49
CA THR A 130 -19.20 -14.46 5.19
C THR A 130 -20.57 -14.96 4.77
N LYS A 131 -21.56 -14.07 4.74
CA LYS A 131 -22.95 -14.37 4.39
C LYS A 131 -23.69 -13.13 3.88
N ILE A 132 -24.86 -13.34 3.29
CA ILE A 132 -25.81 -12.27 3.01
C ILE A 132 -26.43 -11.84 4.35
N LYS A 133 -26.34 -10.54 4.62
CA LYS A 133 -26.92 -9.90 5.80
C LYS A 133 -28.37 -9.55 5.56
N GLU A 134 -28.64 -8.83 4.46
CA GLU A 134 -29.98 -8.46 4.04
C GLU A 134 -30.16 -8.68 2.54
N ASN A 135 -31.35 -9.14 2.18
CA ASN A 135 -31.83 -9.24 0.80
C ASN A 135 -33.22 -8.60 0.74
N ILE A 136 -33.32 -7.41 0.14
CA ILE A 136 -34.56 -6.64 0.05
C ILE A 136 -34.91 -6.44 -1.43
N GLN A 137 -36.07 -6.91 -1.86
CA GLN A 137 -36.58 -6.62 -3.20
C GLN A 137 -37.08 -5.17 -3.27
N ILE A 138 -36.54 -4.39 -4.21
CA ILE A 138 -36.92 -2.98 -4.42
C ILE A 138 -37.95 -2.86 -5.55
N THR A 139 -37.90 -3.75 -6.54
CA THR A 139 -38.85 -3.76 -7.65
C THR A 139 -39.10 -5.19 -8.10
N SER A 140 -40.37 -5.58 -8.25
CA SER A 140 -40.75 -6.85 -8.86
C SER A 140 -41.02 -6.66 -10.34
N THR A 141 -40.44 -7.51 -11.18
CA THR A 141 -40.92 -7.66 -12.56
C THR A 141 -42.02 -8.72 -12.54
N THR A 142 -43.27 -8.29 -12.41
CA THR A 142 -44.41 -9.19 -12.62
C THR A 142 -44.38 -9.61 -14.09
N PRO A 143 -44.24 -10.91 -14.43
CA PRO A 143 -44.39 -11.34 -15.81
C PRO A 143 -45.82 -11.02 -16.25
N LYS A 144 -45.94 -10.26 -17.35
CA LYS A 144 -47.20 -9.99 -18.04
C LYS A 144 -47.55 -11.15 -18.95
#